data_AF-A0AAW0YVI7-F1
#
_entry.id   AF-A0AAW0YVI7-F1
#
_cell.length_a   1.000
_cell.length_b   1.000
_cell.length_c   1.000
_cell.angle_alpha   90.00
_cell.angle_beta   90.00
_cell.angle_gamma   90.00
#
_symmetry.space_group_name_H-M   'P 1'
#
loop_
_entity.id
_entity.type
_entity.pdbx_description
1 polymer ?
#
loop_
_entity_poly.entity_id
_entity_poly.type
_entity_poly.pdbx_seq_one_letter_code
_entity_poly.pdbx_strand_id
1 'polypeptide(L)'
;MDIRQATIDDLLGMQNANLLNLPENYTFKYYLYHALTWPELSEEEPSDEPSGHVTSISVLRPYRRLGLANKLMKQSHADGEDAYGMRYLFKKPTAS
;
A
#
# COMPACT_ATOMS: atom_id res chain seq x y z
N MET A 1 -8.22 14.28 -5.72
CA MET A 1 -7.11 13.32 -5.60
C MET A 1 -7.70 12.12 -4.91
N ASP A 2 -7.88 11.05 -5.66
CA ASP A 2 -8.63 9.88 -5.21
C ASP A 2 -7.67 8.73 -4.91
N ILE A 3 -8.06 7.95 -3.90
CA ILE A 3 -7.37 6.73 -3.49
C ILE A 3 -8.07 5.58 -4.21
N ARG A 4 -7.28 4.72 -4.84
CA ARG A 4 -7.77 3.51 -5.50
C ARG A 4 -6.90 2.32 -5.16
N GLN A 5 -7.44 1.13 -5.37
CA GLN A 5 -6.63 -0.07 -5.27
C GLN A 5 -5.43 -0.02 -6.23
N ALA A 6 -4.28 -0.47 -5.74
CA ALA A 6 -3.05 -0.58 -6.48
C ALA A 6 -3.09 -1.77 -7.41
N THR A 7 -2.41 -1.63 -8.54
CA THR A 7 -2.29 -2.63 -9.59
C THR A 7 -0.83 -2.95 -9.82
N ILE A 8 -0.54 -3.99 -10.61
CA ILE A 8 0.83 -4.39 -10.96
C ILE A 8 1.60 -3.24 -11.65
N ASP A 9 0.91 -2.43 -12.45
CA ASP A 9 1.50 -1.28 -13.16
C ASP A 9 2.06 -0.23 -12.22
N ASP A 10 1.62 -0.24 -10.96
CA ASP A 10 2.01 0.75 -10.00
C ASP A 10 3.22 0.38 -9.14
N LEU A 11 3.63 -0.89 -9.11
CA LEU A 11 4.64 -1.41 -8.18
C LEU A 11 5.98 -0.67 -8.29
N LEU A 12 6.38 -0.31 -9.51
CA LEU A 12 7.60 0.48 -9.76
C LEU A 12 7.50 1.88 -9.16
N GLY A 13 6.34 2.53 -9.29
CA GLY A 13 6.07 3.82 -8.68
C GLY A 13 6.12 3.77 -7.16
N MET A 14 5.61 2.68 -6.58
CA MET A 14 5.63 2.43 -5.13
C MET A 14 7.05 2.18 -4.61
N GLN A 15 7.84 1.37 -5.31
CA GLN A 15 9.25 1.15 -4.96
C GLN A 15 10.04 2.46 -4.99
N ASN A 16 9.86 3.26 -6.04
CA ASN A 16 10.51 4.56 -6.13
C ASN A 16 10.08 5.50 -5.00
N ALA A 17 8.79 5.49 -4.62
CA ALA A 17 8.30 6.29 -3.50
C ALA A 17 8.89 5.83 -2.15
N ASN A 18 9.07 4.54 -1.92
CA ASN A 18 9.75 4.00 -0.74
C ASN A 18 11.22 4.44 -0.70
N LEU A 19 11.97 4.23 -1.80
CA LEU A 19 13.37 4.66 -1.96
C LEU A 19 13.59 6.15 -1.68
N LEU A 20 12.65 7.00 -2.09
CA LEU A 20 12.75 8.44 -1.92
C LEU A 20 12.35 8.94 -0.52
N ASN A 21 11.55 8.16 0.23
CA ASN A 21 10.92 8.65 1.46
C ASN A 21 11.35 7.92 2.72
N LEU A 22 11.81 6.68 2.63
CA LEU A 22 12.09 5.81 3.77
C LEU A 22 13.52 5.25 3.71
N PRO A 23 14.22 5.16 4.85
CA PRO A 23 15.51 4.49 4.92
C PRO A 23 15.38 2.96 4.80
N GLU A 24 14.26 2.38 5.24
CA GLU A 24 13.94 0.96 5.10
C GLU A 24 13.41 0.65 3.70
N ASN A 25 14.23 -0.08 2.92
CA ASN A 25 13.98 -0.38 1.52
C ASN A 25 13.83 -1.88 1.25
N TYR A 26 13.05 -2.22 0.23
CA TYR A 26 12.77 -3.60 -0.15
C TYR A 26 13.13 -3.89 -1.62
N THR A 27 13.56 -5.12 -1.90
CA THR A 27 13.82 -5.57 -3.28
C THR A 27 12.51 -5.67 -4.07
N PHE A 28 12.54 -5.50 -5.40
CA PHE A 28 11.32 -5.58 -6.22
C PHE A 28 10.59 -6.93 -6.10
N LYS A 29 11.34 -8.02 -5.84
CA LYS A 29 10.78 -9.34 -5.52
C LYS A 29 9.80 -9.28 -4.35
N TYR A 30 10.05 -8.45 -3.35
CA TYR A 30 9.18 -8.27 -2.20
C TYR A 30 7.88 -7.55 -2.57
N TYR A 31 7.93 -6.56 -3.46
CA TYR A 31 6.74 -5.90 -4.01
C TYR A 31 5.88 -6.87 -4.83
N LEU A 32 6.51 -7.70 -5.67
CA LEU A 32 5.82 -8.76 -6.42
C LEU A 32 5.20 -9.81 -5.50
N TYR A 33 5.92 -10.24 -4.45
CA TYR A 33 5.38 -11.14 -3.45
C TYR A 33 4.09 -10.59 -2.83
N HIS A 34 4.06 -9.32 -2.42
CA HIS A 34 2.84 -8.72 -1.86
C HIS A 34 1.72 -8.58 -2.89
N ALA A 35 2.05 -8.31 -4.16
CA ALA A 35 1.04 -8.21 -5.22
C ALA A 35 0.43 -9.56 -5.63
N LEU A 36 1.21 -10.65 -5.55
CA LEU A 36 0.83 -11.98 -6.05
C LEU A 36 0.35 -12.94 -4.95
N THR A 37 0.91 -12.84 -3.74
CA THR A 37 0.52 -13.69 -2.61
C THR A 37 -0.75 -13.17 -1.93
N TRP A 38 -1.04 -11.87 -2.06
CA TRP A 38 -2.12 -11.20 -1.34
C TRP A 38 -3.44 -10.92 -2.12
N PRO A 39 -3.82 -11.68 -3.17
CA PRO A 39 -5.22 -11.82 -3.54
C PRO A 39 -5.92 -13.04 -2.90
N GLU A 40 -5.18 -13.98 -2.29
CA GLU A 40 -5.71 -15.33 -1.96
C GLU A 40 -5.50 -15.79 -0.50
N LEU A 41 -4.84 -14.99 0.36
CA LEU A 41 -4.56 -15.38 1.75
C LEU A 41 -5.72 -15.05 2.72
N SER A 42 -6.94 -15.42 2.37
CA SER A 42 -8.14 -15.27 3.22
C SER A 42 -8.53 -16.57 3.94
N GLU A 43 -7.72 -17.62 3.86
CA GLU A 43 -8.11 -18.92 4.44
C GLU A 43 -6.98 -19.54 5.28
N GLU A 44 -7.33 -19.78 6.55
CA GLU A 44 -6.84 -20.81 7.48
C GLU A 44 -5.72 -20.45 8.49
N GLU A 45 -6.10 -19.92 9.67
CA GLU A 45 -6.40 -20.69 10.91
C GLU A 45 -6.70 -19.70 12.06
N PRO A 46 -7.65 -20.00 12.97
CA PRO A 46 -8.18 -19.05 13.93
C PRO A 46 -7.20 -18.84 15.11
N SER A 47 -6.32 -17.85 14.96
CA SER A 47 -5.93 -17.01 16.10
C SER A 47 -7.14 -16.15 16.48
N ASP A 48 -7.41 -15.93 17.77
CA ASP A 48 -8.63 -15.25 18.25
C ASP A 48 -8.83 -13.81 17.71
N GLU A 49 -7.84 -13.24 17.03
CA GLU A 49 -8.00 -12.11 16.11
C GLU A 49 -6.91 -12.22 15.03
N PRO A 50 -7.25 -12.30 13.72
CA PRO A 50 -6.30 -12.01 12.67
C PRO A 50 -5.76 -10.58 12.87
N SER A 51 -4.50 -10.29 12.57
CA SER A 51 -4.01 -8.90 12.68
C SER A 51 -3.09 -8.58 11.53
N GLY A 52 -3.51 -7.65 10.69
CA GLY A 52 -2.70 -7.22 9.56
C GLY A 52 -1.65 -6.18 9.97
N HIS A 53 -0.46 -6.27 9.37
CA HIS A 53 0.66 -5.37 9.64
C HIS A 53 0.94 -4.43 8.46
N VAL A 54 1.04 -3.13 8.72
CA VAL A 54 1.41 -2.15 7.68
C VAL A 54 2.91 -2.23 7.43
N THR A 55 3.30 -2.87 6.34
CA THR A 55 4.70 -2.99 5.92
C THR A 55 5.34 -1.67 5.52
N SER A 56 4.60 -0.81 4.79
CA SER A 56 5.12 0.47 4.34
C SER A 56 4.01 1.46 4.02
N ILE A 57 4.19 2.72 4.43
CA ILE A 57 3.37 3.85 4.00
C ILE A 57 4.27 5.04 3.66
N SER A 58 4.08 5.61 2.47
CA SER A 58 4.82 6.80 2.07
C SER A 58 3.96 7.76 1.26
N VAL A 59 4.22 9.05 1.44
CA VAL A 59 3.62 10.13 0.64
C VAL A 59 4.75 11.04 0.18
N LEU A 60 4.89 11.18 -1.13
CA LEU A 60 5.90 12.07 -1.74
C LEU A 60 5.76 13.49 -1.18
N ARG A 61 6.90 14.15 -0.93
CA ARG A 61 6.95 15.48 -0.29
C ARG A 61 5.97 16.51 -0.86
N PRO A 62 5.81 16.65 -2.19
CA PRO A 62 4.88 17.63 -2.78
C PRO A 62 3.40 17.40 -2.42
N TYR A 63 3.03 16.20 -1.99
CA TYR A 63 1.64 15.82 -1.68
C TYR A 63 1.39 15.59 -0.19
N ARG A 64 2.35 15.94 0.68
CA ARG A 64 2.18 15.89 2.14
C ARG A 64 1.22 16.99 2.62
N ARG A 65 0.73 16.86 3.86
CA ARG A 65 -0.24 17.78 4.51
C ARG A 65 -1.63 17.85 3.85
N LEU A 66 -1.91 16.97 2.89
CA LEU A 66 -3.22 16.82 2.25
C LEU A 66 -4.10 15.72 2.89
N GLY A 67 -3.72 15.21 4.07
CA GLY A 67 -4.44 14.13 4.77
C GLY A 67 -4.31 12.74 4.13
N LEU A 68 -3.45 12.60 3.12
CA LEU A 68 -3.29 11.38 2.31
C LEU A 68 -2.88 10.15 3.12
N ALA A 69 -1.88 10.29 4.00
CA ALA A 69 -1.45 9.18 4.85
C ALA A 69 -2.58 8.69 5.77
N ASN A 70 -3.34 9.61 6.39
CA ASN A 70 -4.47 9.26 7.23
C ASN A 70 -5.57 8.53 6.45
N LYS A 71 -5.83 8.94 5.21
CA LYS A 71 -6.81 8.25 4.36
C LYS A 71 -6.32 6.85 3.95
N LEU A 72 -5.04 6.69 3.60
CA LEU A 72 -4.44 5.39 3.30
C LEU A 72 -4.51 4.44 4.51
N MET A 73 -4.16 4.93 5.70
CA MET A 73 -4.24 4.13 6.94
C MET A 73 -5.68 3.71 7.24
N LYS A 74 -6.63 4.64 7.18
CA LYS A 74 -8.05 4.32 7.42
C LYS A 74 -8.58 3.30 6.43
N GLN A 75 -8.23 3.41 5.15
CA GLN A 75 -8.65 2.46 4.14
C GLN A 75 -8.00 1.09 4.34
N SER A 76 -6.71 1.05 4.72
CA SER A 76 -6.02 -0.21 5.04
C SER A 76 -6.68 -0.96 6.20
N HIS A 77 -7.18 -0.24 7.21
CA HIS A 77 -7.93 -0.86 8.33
C HIS A 77 -9.38 -1.20 7.96
N ALA A 78 -10.04 -0.38 7.13
CA ALA A 78 -11.45 -0.58 6.76
C ALA A 78 -11.66 -1.75 5.79
N ASP A 79 -10.64 -2.11 5.00
CA ASP A 79 -10.68 -3.26 4.10
C ASP A 79 -10.55 -4.62 4.82
N GLY A 80 -10.46 -4.63 6.16
CA GLY A 80 -10.28 -5.84 6.97
C GLY A 80 -8.80 -6.25 7.10
N GLU A 81 -8.53 -7.17 8.03
CA GLU A 81 -7.22 -7.77 8.36
C GLU A 81 -6.45 -8.36 7.15
N ASP A 82 -7.12 -8.44 6.00
CA ASP A 82 -6.65 -9.05 4.75
C ASP A 82 -6.25 -8.04 3.66
N ALA A 83 -6.01 -6.76 3.98
CA ALA A 83 -5.62 -5.75 2.99
C ALA A 83 -4.35 -4.98 3.38
N TYR A 84 -3.22 -5.69 3.45
CA TYR A 84 -1.97 -5.13 3.98
C TYR A 84 -0.82 -5.12 2.97
N GLY A 85 -0.11 -3.98 2.97
CA GLY A 85 1.23 -3.82 2.39
C GLY A 85 1.30 -2.96 1.14
N MET A 86 0.36 -3.09 0.21
CA MET A 86 0.58 -2.57 -1.15
C MET A 86 -0.70 -2.16 -1.88
N ARG A 87 -1.80 -1.85 -1.18
CA ARG A 87 -3.11 -1.83 -1.83
C ARG A 87 -3.58 -0.47 -2.32
N TYR A 88 -2.96 0.65 -1.97
CA TYR A 88 -3.55 1.95 -2.29
C TYR A 88 -2.59 2.97 -2.86
N LEU A 89 -3.02 3.60 -3.94
CA LEU A 89 -2.24 4.59 -4.68
C LEU A 89 -3.03 5.82 -5.06
N PHE A 90 -2.28 6.91 -5.22
CA PHE A 90 -2.81 8.16 -5.72
C PHE A 90 -2.77 8.16 -7.24
N LYS A 91 -3.94 8.37 -7.86
CA LYS A 91 -3.98 8.78 -9.26
C LYS A 91 -3.43 10.21 -9.35
N LYS A 92 -2.33 10.41 -10.09
CA LYS A 92 -1.90 11.77 -10.47
C LYS A 92 -3.05 12.45 -11.23
N PRO A 93 -3.31 13.75 -11.02
CA PRO A 93 -4.24 14.47 -11.89
C PRO A 93 -3.75 14.31 -13.32
N THR A 94 -4.58 13.75 -14.20
CA THR A 94 -4.30 13.79 -15.63
C THR A 94 -4.40 15.25 -16.04
N ALA A 95 -3.31 15.84 -16.52
CA ALA A 95 -3.39 17.13 -17.19
C ALA A 95 -4.35 16.95 -18.37
N SER A 96 -5.43 17.73 -18.38
CA SER A 96 -6.43 17.81 -19.44
C SER A 96 -5.80 18.20 -20.77
#